data_AF-A0A098MHV0-F1
#
_entry.id   AF-A0A098MHV0-F1
#
_cell.length_a   1.000
_cell.length_b   1.000
_cell.length_c   1.000
_cell.angle_alpha   90.00
_cell.angle_beta   90.00
_cell.angle_gamma   90.00
#
_symmetry.space_group_name_H-M   'P 1'
#
loop_
_entity.id
_entity.type
_entity.pdbx_description
1 polymer ?
#
loop_
_entity_poly.entity_id
_entity_poly.type
_entity_poly.pdbx_seq_one_letter_code
_entity_poly.pdbx_strand_id
1 'polypeptide(L)' 'MKWDELKPGLPVRITAGYHAGKTGKVLAVGTFEGGPYRIGALVDILEPLLVIVGPEALEELPEYPLLPGWEEFEV' A
#
# COMPACT_ATOMS: atom_id res chain seq x y z
N MET A 1 10.70 3.47 1.99
CA MET A 1 10.98 3.71 0.54
C MET A 1 11.24 5.20 0.31
N LYS A 2 11.65 5.60 -0.90
CA LYS A 2 11.74 6.99 -1.37
C LYS A 2 10.58 7.33 -2.32
N TRP A 3 10.38 8.62 -2.59
CA TRP A 3 9.28 9.10 -3.43
C TRP A 3 9.37 8.64 -4.89
N ASP A 4 10.57 8.56 -5.44
CA ASP A 4 10.85 8.14 -6.82
C ASP A 4 10.61 6.65 -7.06
N GLU A 5 10.55 5.86 -6.00
CA GLU A 5 10.30 4.42 -6.06
C GLU A 5 8.80 4.09 -6.02
N LEU A 6 7.98 5.02 -5.53
CA LEU A 6 6.53 4.83 -5.42
C LEU A 6 5.85 5.02 -6.79
N LYS A 7 5.15 3.97 -7.22
CA LYS A 7 4.37 3.97 -8.47
C LYS A 7 3.01 3.29 -8.26
N PRO A 8 1.93 3.78 -8.90
CA PRO A 8 0.68 3.05 -8.94
C PRO A 8 0.92 1.61 -9.40
N GLY A 9 0.32 0.66 -8.71
CA GLY A 9 0.54 -0.76 -8.97
C GLY A 9 1.50 -1.44 -8.02
N LEU A 10 2.35 -0.69 -7.33
CA LEU A 10 3.41 -1.23 -6.48
C LEU A 10 2.82 -1.94 -5.24
N PRO A 11 3.12 -3.23 -5.04
CA PRO A 11 2.83 -3.93 -3.79
C PRO A 11 3.72 -3.40 -2.66
N VAL A 12 3.10 -3.05 -1.53
CA VAL A 12 3.78 -2.44 -0.38
C VAL A 12 3.29 -3.02 0.94
N ARG A 13 4.15 -2.95 1.96
CA ARG A 13 3.83 -3.20 3.36
C ARG A 13 3.95 -1.92 4.16
N ILE A 14 2.97 -1.67 5.02
CA ILE A 14 3.00 -0.54 5.96
C ILE A 14 3.81 -0.96 7.18
N THR A 15 4.83 -0.18 7.54
CA THR A 15 5.76 -0.51 8.64
C THR A 15 5.51 0.29 9.92
N ALA A 16 4.74 1.37 9.86
CA ALA A 16 4.50 2.26 10.99
C ALA A 16 3.03 2.74 11.09
N GLY A 17 2.65 3.19 12.28
CA GLY A 17 1.31 3.71 12.57
C GLY A 17 0.25 2.63 12.82
N TYR A 18 -1.02 3.04 12.81
CA TYR A 18 -2.16 2.16 13.13
C TYR A 18 -2.31 0.96 12.18
N HIS A 19 -1.88 1.13 10.92
CA HIS A 19 -1.95 0.09 9.90
C HIS A 19 -0.63 -0.71 9.75
N ALA A 20 0.30 -0.59 10.69
CA ALA A 20 1.57 -1.33 10.66
C ALA A 20 1.32 -2.85 10.56
N GLY A 21 2.07 -3.50 9.67
CA GLY A 21 1.94 -4.92 9.36
C GLY A 21 0.98 -5.25 8.23
N LYS A 22 0.09 -4.33 7.81
CA LYS A 22 -0.81 -4.54 6.68
C LYS A 22 -0.07 -4.42 5.35
N THR A 23 -0.50 -5.22 4.38
CA THR A 23 -0.02 -5.18 2.99
C THR A 23 -1.09 -4.57 2.10
N GLY A 24 -0.66 -4.02 0.97
CA GLY A 24 -1.57 -3.39 0.05
C GLY A 24 -0.90 -2.97 -1.24
N LYS A 25 -1.63 -2.23 -2.06
CA LYS A 25 -1.19 -1.77 -3.38
C LYS A 25 -1.31 -0.26 -3.47
N VAL A 26 -0.26 0.39 -3.97
CA VAL A 26 -0.28 1.83 -4.23
C VAL A 26 -1.26 2.11 -5.38
N LEU A 27 -2.25 2.96 -5.13
CA LEU A 27 -3.21 3.45 -6.12
C LEU A 27 -2.76 4.77 -6.74
N ALA A 28 -2.25 5.68 -5.91
CA ALA A 28 -1.82 7.01 -6.33
C ALA A 28 -0.70 7.53 -5.42
N VAL A 29 0.11 8.45 -5.93
CA VAL A 29 1.15 9.17 -5.17
C VAL A 29 0.95 10.66 -5.44
N GLY A 30 0.87 11.47 -4.41
CA GLY A 30 0.64 12.90 -4.59
C GLY A 30 0.15 13.60 -3.34
N THR A 31 -0.51 14.75 -3.57
CA THR A 31 -1.09 15.56 -2.50
C THR A 31 -2.57 15.19 -2.33
N PHE A 32 -3.00 14.97 -1.09
CA PHE A 32 -4.37 14.59 -0.76
C PHE A 32 -4.98 15.58 0.24
N GLU A 33 -6.28 15.81 0.11
CA GLU A 33 -7.07 16.63 1.06
C GLU A 33 -7.83 15.72 2.04
N GLY A 34 -8.02 16.18 3.28
CA GLY A 34 -8.84 15.48 4.29
C GLY A 34 -8.15 14.36 5.06
N GLY A 35 -6.88 14.03 4.75
CA GLY A 35 -6.08 13.04 5.48
C GLY A 35 -5.07 13.64 6.46
N PRO A 36 -4.46 12.81 7.34
CA PRO A 36 -3.41 13.25 8.27
C PRO A 36 -2.12 13.71 7.56
N TYR A 37 -1.90 13.23 6.33
CA TYR A 37 -0.76 13.60 5.51
C TYR A 37 -1.23 14.41 4.30
N ARG A 38 -0.58 15.56 4.07
CA ARG A 38 -0.82 16.35 2.85
C ARG A 38 -0.23 15.68 1.62
N ILE A 39 0.89 14.98 1.73
CA ILE A 39 1.58 14.30 0.62
C ILE A 39 1.82 12.85 1.04
N GLY A 40 1.49 11.89 0.19
CA GLY A 40 1.60 10.47 0.50
C GLY A 40 1.45 9.55 -0.70
N ALA A 41 1.46 8.25 -0.43
CA ALA A 41 0.86 7.24 -1.28
C ALA A 41 -0.52 6.88 -0.74
N LEU A 42 -1.52 6.81 -1.63
CA LEU A 42 -2.82 6.22 -1.34
C LEU A 42 -2.70 4.71 -1.55
N VAL A 43 -2.90 3.94 -0.49
CA VAL A 43 -2.72 2.49 -0.47
C VAL A 43 -4.07 1.81 -0.26
N ASP A 44 -4.38 0.87 -1.14
CA ASP A 44 -5.47 -0.10 -0.95
C ASP A 44 -4.95 -1.29 -0.17
N ILE A 45 -5.44 -1.45 1.06
CA ILE A 45 -5.10 -2.55 1.97
C ILE A 45 -6.20 -3.62 2.00
N LEU A 46 -7.11 -3.63 1.03
CA LEU A 46 -8.26 -4.53 0.94
C LEU A 46 -9.24 -4.43 2.13
N GLU A 47 -9.31 -3.23 2.70
CA GLU A 47 -10.26 -2.88 3.76
C GLU A 47 -11.20 -1.76 3.27
N PRO A 48 -12.28 -1.46 4.00
CA PRO A 48 -13.27 -0.48 3.56
C PRO A 48 -12.74 0.95 3.34
N LEU A 49 -11.54 1.26 3.84
CA LEU A 49 -10.94 2.59 3.74
C LEU A 49 -9.54 2.52 3.12
N LEU A 50 -9.28 3.43 2.20
CA LEU A 50 -7.95 3.69 1.66
C LEU A 50 -7.12 4.45 2.68
N VAL A 51 -5.83 4.16 2.71
CA VAL A 51 -4.91 4.76 3.68
C VAL A 51 -3.90 5.64 2.96
N ILE A 52 -3.72 6.86 3.44
CA ILE A 52 -2.63 7.73 2.99
C ILE A 52 -1.43 7.49 3.89
N VAL A 53 -0.31 7.08 3.32
CA VAL A 53 0.91 6.71 4.04
C VAL A 53 2.11 7.42 3.41
N GLY A 54 3.01 7.96 4.24
CA GLY A 54 4.28 8.51 3.77
C GLY A 54 5.24 7.40 3.29
N PRO A 55 6.13 7.67 2.32
CA PRO A 55 7.09 6.69 1.80
C PRO A 55 7.99 6.09 2.88
N GLU A 56 8.28 6.82 3.95
CA GLU A 56 9.07 6.38 5.09
C GLU A 56 8.42 5.24 5.88
N ALA A 57 7.09 5.13 5.81
CA ALA A 57 6.31 4.08 6.48
C ALA A 57 5.91 2.95 5.51
N LEU A 58 6.54 2.90 4.34
CA LEU A 58 6.33 1.86 3.33
C LEU A 58 7.61 1.09 3.05
N GLU A 59 7.45 -0.22 2.87
CA GLU A 59 8.45 -1.14 2.30
C GLU A 59 7.87 -1.80 1.05
N GLU A 60 8.73 -2.01 0.04
CA GLU A 60 8.34 -2.77 -1.14
C GLU A 60 8.09 -4.21 -0.75
N LEU A 61 7.00 -4.77 -1.26
CA LEU A 61 6.69 -6.17 -1.08
C LEU A 61 6.91 -6.89 -2.43
N PRO A 62 8.07 -7.55 -2.64
CA PRO A 62 8.43 -8.09 -3.95
C PRO A 62 7.43 -9.11 -4.51
N GLU A 63 6.64 -9.74 -3.64
CA GLU A 63 5.53 -10.61 -4.00
C GLU A 63 4.27 -10.15 -3.28
N TYR A 64 3.20 -9.87 -4.03
CA TYR A 64 1.89 -9.71 -3.41
C TYR A 64 1.49 -11.09 -2.87
N PRO A 65 1.17 -11.24 -1.57
CA PRO A 65 0.73 -12.52 -1.06
C PRO A 65 -0.54 -12.85 -1.83
N LEU A 66 -0.57 -14.05 -2.42
CA LEU A 66 -1.78 -14.58 -3.03
C LEU A 66 -2.90 -14.44 -2.00
N LEU A 67 -4.02 -13.84 -2.40
CA LEU A 67 -5.17 -13.76 -1.52
C LEU A 67 -5.54 -15.18 -1.10
N PRO A 68 -5.77 -15.45 0.21
CA PRO A 68 -6.20 -16.77 0.64
C PRO A 68 -7.48 -17.14 -0.13
N GLY A 69 -7.41 -18.19 -0.96
CA GLY A 69 -8.48 -18.61 -1.88
C GLY A 69 -8.19 -18.46 -3.38
N TRP A 70 -7.04 -17.90 -3.76
CA TRP A 70 -6.50 -17.88 -5.14
C TRP A 70 -5.34 -18.88 -5.32
N GLU A 71 -5.36 -20.02 -4.60
CA GLU A 71 -4.65 -21.18 -5.13
C GLU A 71 -5.34 -21.53 -6.44
N GLU A 72 -4.68 -21.21 -7.56
CA GLU A 72 -5.10 -21.67 -8.87
C GLU A 72 -5.19 -23.20 -8.79
N PHE A 73 -6.41 -23.74 -8.81
CA PHE A 73 -6.58 -25.14 -9.10
C PHE A 73 -6.12 -25.33 -10.56
N GLU A 74 -5.14 -26.21 -10.79
CA GLU A 74 -4.90 -26.72 -12.15
C GLU A 74 -6.22 -27.35 -12.63
N VAL A 75 -6.79 -26.81 -13.71
CA VAL A 75 -7.93 -27.39 -14.44
C VAL A 75 -7.42 -28.13 -15.66
#